data_AF-A0A6A0A6T7-F1
#
_entry.id   AF-A0A6A0A6T7-F1
#
_cell.length_a   1.000
_cell.length_b   1.000
_cell.length_c   1.000
_cell.angle_alpha   90.00
_cell.angle_beta   90.00
_cell.angle_gamma   90.00
#
_symmetry.space_group_name_H-M   'P 1'
#
loop_
_entity.id
_entity.type
_entity.pdbx_description
1 polymer ?
#
loop_
_entity_poly.entity_id
_entity_poly.type
_entity_poly.pdbx_seq_one_letter_code
_entity_poly.pdbx_strand_id
1 'polypeptide(L)'
;MAHGAYAIHRPPLPDYTPEMFYILKLVKKLDIHPRSFGKNLREVIHEKLVQEVEGTCNSKYGYVIAVTKVDSIGEGLIRQDGTGLATFSVHYSAVVSRPFKGEVVDCVVATVNKLISDELEFNATGDPSYQ
;
A
#
# COMPACT_ATOMS: atom_id res chain seq x y z
N MET A 1 -12.58 43.29 17.98
CA MET A 1 -12.72 41.89 18.44
C MET A 1 -12.73 41.02 17.20
N ALA A 2 -11.70 40.19 17.07
CA ALA A 2 -11.35 39.42 15.88
C ALA A 2 -12.36 38.30 15.60
N HIS A 3 -12.55 37.94 14.33
CA HIS A 3 -12.54 36.56 13.82
C HIS A 3 -12.59 36.65 12.28
N GLY A 4 -11.44 36.91 11.67
CA GLY A 4 -11.25 36.76 10.23
C GLY A 4 -11.14 35.28 9.91
N ALA A 5 -12.15 34.72 9.25
CA ALA A 5 -12.07 33.40 8.65
C ALA A 5 -11.02 33.47 7.53
N TYR A 6 -9.85 32.87 7.75
CA TYR A 6 -8.90 32.61 6.68
C TYR A 6 -9.51 31.56 5.76
N ALA A 7 -10.24 32.02 4.75
CA ALA A 7 -10.56 31.21 3.59
C ALA A 7 -9.23 30.96 2.86
N ILE A 8 -8.72 29.73 2.96
CA ILE A 8 -7.65 29.26 2.09
C ILE A 8 -8.18 29.36 0.65
N HIS A 9 -7.81 30.43 -0.06
CA HIS A 9 -8.10 30.55 -1.48
C HIS A 9 -7.33 29.44 -2.18
N ARG A 10 -8.01 28.32 -2.44
CA ARG A 10 -7.47 27.17 -3.15
C ARG A 10 -7.16 27.65 -4.58
N PRO A 11 -5.90 27.78 -5.01
CA PRO A 11 -5.61 28.13 -6.39
C PRO A 11 -6.17 27.04 -7.31
N PRO A 12 -6.60 27.37 -8.54
CA PRO A 12 -7.05 26.37 -9.50
C PRO A 12 -5.92 25.37 -9.75
N LEU A 13 -6.23 24.07 -9.59
CA LEU A 13 -5.27 22.99 -9.79
C LEU A 13 -4.76 23.03 -11.24
N PRO A 14 -3.45 22.85 -11.48
CA PRO A 14 -2.94 22.68 -12.83
C PRO A 14 -3.62 21.48 -13.49
N ASP A 15 -3.85 21.60 -14.79
CA ASP A 15 -4.51 20.69 -15.74
C ASP A 15 -3.83 19.32 -15.91
N TYR A 16 -2.86 19.00 -15.06
CA TYR A 16 -2.21 17.69 -14.95
C TYR A 16 -2.12 17.30 -13.46
N THR A 17 -3.10 16.55 -12.97
CA THR A 17 -3.01 15.87 -11.68
C THR A 17 -2.43 14.47 -11.90
N PRO A 18 -1.17 14.19 -11.52
CA PRO A 18 -0.70 12.83 -11.51
C PRO A 18 -1.53 12.10 -10.45
N GLU A 19 -2.25 11.06 -10.85
CA GLU A 19 -3.18 10.38 -9.95
C GLU A 19 -2.38 9.72 -8.81
N MET A 20 -2.65 10.02 -7.53
CA MET A 20 -2.05 9.29 -6.40
C MET A 20 -2.39 7.80 -6.37
N PHE A 21 -3.43 7.37 -7.10
CA PHE A 21 -3.90 5.99 -7.10
C PHE A 21 -3.60 5.31 -8.42
N TYR A 22 -3.08 4.09 -8.34
CA TYR A 22 -2.72 3.31 -9.51
C TYR A 22 -3.28 1.89 -9.40
N ILE A 23 -3.75 1.34 -10.51
CA ILE A 23 -3.98 -0.11 -10.61
C ILE A 23 -2.67 -0.76 -11.06
N LEU A 24 -2.04 -1.51 -10.18
CA LEU A 24 -0.82 -2.25 -10.49
C LEU A 24 -1.08 -3.75 -10.58
N LYS A 25 -0.40 -4.40 -11.53
CA LYS A 25 -0.29 -5.86 -11.59
C LYS A 25 0.90 -6.31 -10.77
N LEU A 26 0.65 -7.15 -9.79
CA LEU A 26 1.60 -7.62 -8.80
C LEU A 26 1.62 -9.15 -8.75
N VAL A 27 2.70 -9.69 -8.19
CA VAL A 27 2.88 -11.13 -7.99
C VAL A 27 3.25 -11.40 -6.54
N LYS A 28 2.54 -12.32 -5.90
CA LYS A 28 2.81 -12.75 -4.52
C LYS A 28 2.93 -14.26 -4.49
N LYS A 29 3.98 -14.76 -3.84
CA LYS A 29 4.10 -16.18 -3.50
C LYS A 29 3.43 -16.41 -2.15
N LEU A 30 2.49 -17.35 -2.11
CA LEU A 30 1.72 -17.70 -0.91
C LEU A 30 1.95 -19.15 -0.55
N ASP A 31 2.24 -19.41 0.72
CA ASP A 31 2.34 -20.76 1.24
C ASP A 31 1.02 -21.21 1.84
N ILE A 32 0.53 -22.35 1.39
CA ILE A 32 -0.71 -22.94 1.88
C ILE A 32 -0.39 -24.20 2.66
N HIS A 33 -0.98 -24.30 3.85
CA HIS A 33 -0.83 -25.46 4.72
C HIS A 33 -1.61 -26.67 4.17
N PRO A 34 -1.08 -27.91 4.27
CA PRO A 34 -1.75 -29.11 3.76
C PRO A 34 -3.18 -29.33 4.23
N ARG A 35 -3.50 -28.89 5.45
CA ARG A 35 -4.86 -28.94 6.01
C ARG A 35 -5.89 -28.21 5.15
N SER A 36 -5.48 -27.18 4.42
CA SER A 36 -6.36 -26.38 3.57
C SER A 36 -6.40 -26.89 2.12
N PHE A 37 -5.70 -27.99 1.81
CA PHE A 37 -5.78 -28.60 0.49
C PHE A 37 -7.15 -29.27 0.33
N GLY A 38 -7.81 -29.01 -0.78
CA GLY A 38 -9.15 -29.54 -1.04
C GLY A 38 -9.90 -28.72 -2.06
N LYS A 39 -11.22 -28.93 -2.12
CA LYS A 39 -12.11 -28.32 -3.12
C LYS A 39 -12.14 -26.79 -3.06
N ASN A 40 -11.87 -26.21 -1.88
CA ASN A 40 -11.93 -24.77 -1.64
C ASN A 40 -10.55 -24.09 -1.73
N LEU A 41 -9.52 -24.77 -2.23
CA LEU A 41 -8.14 -24.27 -2.24
C LEU A 41 -8.00 -22.89 -2.90
N ARG A 42 -8.72 -22.64 -4.00
CA ARG A 42 -8.69 -21.34 -4.69
C ARG A 42 -9.20 -20.20 -3.82
N GLU A 43 -10.25 -20.45 -3.04
CA GLU A 43 -10.84 -19.46 -2.14
C GLU A 43 -9.93 -19.20 -0.95
N VAL A 44 -9.34 -20.24 -0.37
CA VAL A 44 -8.30 -20.11 0.67
C VAL A 44 -7.11 -19.27 0.17
N ILE A 45 -6.66 -19.50 -1.06
CA ILE A 45 -5.56 -18.72 -1.66
C ILE A 45 -5.98 -17.25 -1.83
N HIS A 46 -7.21 -17.00 -2.27
CA HIS A 46 -7.75 -15.64 -2.43
C HIS A 46 -7.83 -14.91 -1.09
N GLU A 47 -8.46 -15.50 -0.08
CA GLU A 47 -8.57 -14.93 1.26
C GLU A 47 -7.20 -14.64 1.86
N LYS A 48 -6.26 -15.59 1.74
CA LYS A 48 -4.90 -15.41 2.23
C LYS A 48 -4.16 -14.30 1.48
N LEU A 49 -4.35 -14.18 0.17
CA LEU A 49 -3.78 -13.07 -0.60
C LEU A 49 -4.23 -11.74 -0.03
N VAL A 50 -5.56 -11.54 0.07
CA VAL A 50 -6.18 -10.31 0.58
C VAL A 50 -5.63 -9.96 1.96
N GLN A 51 -5.63 -10.92 2.89
CA GLN A 51 -5.12 -10.74 4.25
C GLN A 51 -3.63 -10.36 4.31
N GLU A 52 -2.80 -10.86 3.39
CA GLU A 52 -1.36 -10.60 3.40
C GLU A 52 -0.95 -9.31 2.68
N VAL A 53 -1.79 -8.77 1.79
CA VAL A 53 -1.39 -7.65 0.93
C VAL A 53 -2.18 -6.38 1.18
N GLU A 54 -3.47 -6.44 1.51
CA GLU A 54 -4.24 -5.24 1.79
C GLU A 54 -3.77 -4.56 3.08
N GLY A 55 -3.67 -3.23 3.03
CA GLY A 55 -3.17 -2.43 4.13
C GLY A 55 -1.65 -2.49 4.33
N THR A 56 -0.91 -3.14 3.42
CA THR A 56 0.55 -3.20 3.48
C THR A 56 1.20 -2.08 2.69
N CYS A 57 2.34 -1.58 3.18
CA CYS A 57 3.15 -0.59 2.49
C CYS A 57 4.37 -1.26 1.86
N ASN A 58 4.64 -0.93 0.60
CA ASN A 58 5.82 -1.37 -0.11
C ASN A 58 6.54 -0.16 -0.71
N SER A 59 7.83 0.01 -0.42
CA SER A 59 8.60 1.18 -0.88
C SER A 59 8.63 1.36 -2.41
N LYS A 60 8.48 0.27 -3.17
CA LYS A 60 8.48 0.30 -4.65
C LYS A 60 7.10 0.59 -5.23
N TYR A 61 6.05 0.02 -4.64
CA TYR A 61 4.70 0.03 -5.22
C TYR A 61 3.73 1.02 -4.54
N GLY A 62 4.05 1.47 -3.33
CA GLY A 62 3.16 2.30 -2.50
C GLY A 62 2.37 1.47 -1.48
N TYR A 63 1.31 2.07 -0.97
CA TYR A 63 0.39 1.47 -0.02
C TYR A 63 -0.73 0.72 -0.76
N VAL A 64 -0.89 -0.58 -0.49
CA VAL A 64 -1.94 -1.40 -1.12
C VAL A 64 -3.25 -1.16 -0.40
N ILE A 65 -4.22 -0.57 -1.10
CA ILE A 65 -5.55 -0.28 -0.54
C ILE A 65 -6.42 -1.51 -0.62
N ALA A 66 -6.57 -2.06 -1.82
CA ALA A 66 -7.45 -3.19 -2.07
C ALA A 66 -7.00 -4.01 -3.28
N VAL A 67 -7.15 -5.33 -3.19
CA VAL A 67 -7.06 -6.24 -4.32
C VAL A 67 -8.32 -6.07 -5.17
N THR A 68 -8.16 -5.70 -6.43
CA THR A 68 -9.30 -5.52 -7.35
C THR A 68 -9.62 -6.78 -8.13
N LYS A 69 -8.61 -7.59 -8.43
CA LYS A 69 -8.76 -8.80 -9.23
C LYS A 69 -7.63 -9.79 -8.97
N VAL A 70 -7.96 -11.08 -8.91
CA VAL A 70 -6.97 -12.15 -9.08
C VAL A 70 -6.95 -12.57 -10.55
N ASP A 71 -5.80 -12.39 -11.20
CA ASP A 71 -5.63 -12.66 -12.63
C ASP A 71 -5.34 -14.13 -12.89
N SER A 72 -4.43 -14.73 -12.12
CA SER A 72 -4.13 -16.16 -12.22
C SER A 72 -3.48 -16.71 -10.95
N ILE A 73 -3.70 -18.00 -10.69
CA ILE A 73 -3.05 -18.75 -9.63
C ILE A 73 -2.22 -19.84 -10.33
N GLY A 74 -0.90 -19.76 -10.17
CA GLY A 74 0.02 -20.76 -10.71
C GLY A 74 -0.08 -22.10 -10.01
N GLU A 75 0.62 -23.10 -10.53
CA GLU A 75 0.69 -24.43 -9.91
C GLU A 75 1.34 -24.36 -8.51
N GLY A 76 0.83 -25.19 -7.60
CA GLY A 76 1.36 -25.30 -6.25
C GLY A 76 2.59 -26.19 -6.22
N LEU A 77 3.73 -25.64 -5.81
CA LEU A 77 4.96 -26.42 -5.61
C LEU A 77 5.11 -26.80 -4.14
N ILE A 78 5.22 -28.10 -3.85
CA ILE A 78 5.49 -28.58 -2.48
C ILE A 78 6.92 -28.20 -2.09
N ARG A 79 7.08 -27.60 -0.90
CA ARG A 79 8.38 -27.27 -0.34
C ARG A 79 9.14 -28.52 0.06
N GLN A 80 10.43 -28.54 -0.28
CA GLN A 80 11.34 -29.67 0.00
C GLN A 80 12.01 -29.61 1.38
N ASP A 81 11.60 -28.66 2.23
CA ASP A 81 12.13 -28.42 3.58
C ASP A 81 11.49 -29.33 4.66
N GLY A 82 10.65 -30.29 4.26
CA GLY A 82 9.94 -31.20 5.18
C GLY A 82 8.69 -30.60 5.82
N THR A 83 8.35 -29.33 5.56
CA THR A 83 7.13 -28.70 6.11
C THR A 83 5.85 -29.15 5.42
N GLY A 84 5.96 -29.66 4.19
CA GLY A 84 4.82 -30.07 3.37
C GLY A 84 3.98 -28.91 2.82
N LEU A 85 4.37 -27.66 3.07
CA LEU A 85 3.67 -26.47 2.54
C LEU A 85 3.69 -26.46 1.01
N ALA A 86 2.62 -25.98 0.39
CA ALA A 86 2.58 -25.73 -1.05
C ALA A 86 2.69 -24.23 -1.32
N THR A 87 3.67 -23.82 -2.14
CA THR A 87 3.84 -22.43 -2.57
C THR A 87 3.12 -22.20 -3.89
N PHE A 88 2.21 -21.22 -3.94
CA PHE A 88 1.48 -20.79 -5.13
C PHE A 88 1.93 -19.39 -5.55
N SER A 89 2.23 -19.20 -6.83
CA SER A 89 2.50 -17.86 -7.40
C SER A 89 1.20 -17.25 -7.89
N VAL A 90 0.72 -16.20 -7.23
CA VAL A 90 -0.55 -15.55 -7.55
C VAL A 90 -0.28 -14.22 -8.23
N HIS A 91 -0.83 -14.06 -9.43
CA HIS A 91 -0.84 -12.80 -10.17
C HIS A 91 -2.16 -12.09 -9.89
N TYR A 92 -2.09 -10.84 -9.47
CA TYR A 92 -3.26 -10.07 -9.08
C TYR A 92 -3.09 -8.59 -9.44
N SER A 93 -4.21 -7.90 -9.53
CA SER A 93 -4.29 -6.46 -9.68
C SER A 93 -4.76 -5.84 -8.37
N ALA A 94 -4.16 -4.72 -7.98
CA ALA A 94 -4.53 -3.98 -6.78
C ALA A 94 -4.52 -2.47 -7.04
N VAL A 95 -5.43 -1.76 -6.38
CA VAL A 95 -5.36 -0.30 -6.28
C VAL A 95 -4.37 0.03 -5.18
N VAL A 96 -3.37 0.83 -5.52
CA VAL A 96 -2.34 1.30 -4.59
C VAL A 96 -2.36 2.82 -4.51
N SER A 97 -2.11 3.36 -3.33
CA SER A 97 -1.79 4.77 -3.14
C SER A 97 -0.28 4.95 -3.18
N ARG A 98 0.20 5.78 -4.10
CA ARG A 98 1.59 6.14 -4.21
C ARG A 98 1.70 7.65 -4.49
N PRO A 99 1.61 8.47 -3.43
CA PRO A 99 1.81 9.91 -3.58
C PRO A 99 3.20 10.23 -4.13
N PHE A 100 3.32 11.25 -4.96
CA PHE A 100 4.59 11.66 -5.56
C PHE A 100 5.14 12.96 -4.94
N LYS A 101 6.45 13.21 -5.09
CA LYS A 101 7.09 14.43 -4.57
C LYS A 101 6.47 15.66 -5.27
N GLY A 102 5.95 16.59 -4.47
CA GLY A 102 5.26 17.79 -4.96
C GLY A 102 3.76 17.63 -5.16
N GLU A 103 3.19 16.45 -4.87
CA GLU A 103 1.74 16.27 -4.83
C GLU A 103 1.12 16.99 -3.64
N VAL A 104 -0.03 17.61 -3.85
CA VAL A 104 -0.84 18.23 -2.78
C VAL A 104 -1.98 17.29 -2.45
N VAL A 105 -2.00 16.79 -1.21
CA VAL A 105 -3.04 15.88 -0.71
C VAL A 105 -3.75 16.53 0.48
N ASP A 106 -5.07 16.69 0.37
CA ASP A 106 -5.91 17.15 1.47
C ASP A 106 -6.03 16.05 2.54
N CYS A 107 -5.83 16.40 3.81
CA CYS A 107 -5.98 15.47 4.92
C CYS A 107 -6.58 16.13 6.17
N VAL A 108 -7.09 15.29 7.08
CA VAL A 108 -7.60 15.72 8.39
C VAL A 108 -6.53 15.45 9.44
N VAL A 109 -6.23 16.46 10.26
CA VAL A 109 -5.30 16.31 11.39
C VAL A 109 -5.95 15.38 12.43
N ALA A 110 -5.38 14.19 12.61
CA ALA A 110 -5.88 13.21 13.58
C ALA A 110 -5.30 13.42 14.98
N THR A 111 -3.98 13.62 15.08
CA THR A 111 -3.25 13.78 16.34
C THR A 111 -2.13 14.78 16.15
N VAL A 112 -1.88 15.62 17.16
CA VAL A 112 -0.70 16.49 17.23
C VAL A 112 0.24 15.90 18.27
N ASN A 113 1.48 15.62 17.89
CA ASN A 113 2.50 15.10 18.82
C ASN A 113 3.75 15.99 18.79
N LYS A 114 4.46 16.04 19.92
CA LYS A 114 5.73 16.79 20.08
C LYS A 114 6.97 15.96 19.74
N LEU A 115 6.81 14.81 19.06
CA LEU A 115 7.90 13.87 18.72
C LEU A 115 8.82 14.33 17.56
N ILE A 116 8.77 15.61 17.20
CA ILE A 116 9.87 16.18 16.44
C ILE A 116 10.97 16.33 17.48
N SER A 117 12.02 15.48 17.43
CA SER A 117 13.23 15.78 18.18
C SER A 117 13.60 17.22 17.85
N ASP A 118 13.97 18.03 18.84
CA ASP A 118 14.36 19.43 18.59
C ASP A 118 15.51 19.55 17.56
N GLU A 119 16.13 18.42 17.21
CA GLU A 119 17.20 18.20 16.23
C GLU A 119 16.72 17.83 14.80
N LEU A 120 15.40 17.62 14.56
CA LEU A 120 14.88 17.30 13.24
C LEU A 120 14.64 18.59 12.44
N GLU A 121 15.56 18.91 11.54
CA GLU A 121 15.45 20.04 10.62
C GLU A 121 15.08 19.56 9.22
N PHE A 122 14.20 20.28 8.53
CA PHE A 122 13.93 20.04 7.11
C PHE A 122 14.83 20.95 6.28
N ASN A 123 15.61 20.34 5.37
CA ASN A 123 16.47 21.12 4.48
C ASN A 123 15.64 21.88 3.43
N ALA A 124 16.29 22.77 2.67
CA ALA A 124 15.64 23.56 1.60
C ALA A 124 14.98 22.71 0.49
N THR A 125 15.31 21.41 0.42
CA THR A 125 14.77 20.43 -0.53
C THR A 125 13.56 19.66 0.04
N GLY A 126 13.19 19.94 1.29
CA GLY A 126 12.13 19.29 2.05
C GLY A 126 12.49 17.93 2.62
N ASP A 127 13.77 17.54 2.57
CA ASP A 127 14.21 16.24 3.09
C ASP A 127 14.47 16.37 4.61
N PRO A 128 14.01 15.41 5.43
CA PRO A 128 14.27 15.41 6.86
C PRO A 128 15.76 15.12 7.14
N SER A 129 16.38 15.98 7.92
CA SER A 129 17.75 15.83 8.42
C SER A 129 17.76 15.83 9.95
N TYR A 130 18.56 14.96 10.53
CA TYR A 130 18.94 15.03 11.93
C TYR A 130 20.27 15.79 12.02
N GLN A 131 20.36 16.81 12.86
CA GLN A 131 21.66 17.41 13.20
C GLN A 131 22.53 16.43 14.00
#